data_AF-A0A968T794-F1
#
_entry.id   AF-A0A968T794-F1
#
_cell.length_a   1.000
_cell.length_b   1.000
_cell.length_c   1.000
_cell.angle_alpha   90.00
_cell.angle_beta   90.00
_cell.angle_gamma   90.00
#
_symmetry.space_group_name_H-M   'P 1'
#
loop_
_entity.id
_entity.type
_entity.pdbx_description
1 polymer ?
#
loop_
_entity_poly.entity_id
_entity_poly.type
_entity_poly.pdbx_seq_one_letter_code
_entity_poly.pdbx_strand_id
1 'polypeptide(L)'
;MKRFQSIVKGNEDQDKIEEGEETKSSYKSKFYLTYYNVFNVSQCEGLDSNFFVPYKVESNFWPIDNAEDIMSSCGANINFSDQDKAFYSPIRDFISLPQRKQFKNITGFYHTVFHEVGHWTGHPERLNRKLFNMFGTPDYAREELTAEMSSVFVCSLCGIDVKLKNSAAYIDNWLSVIRNDKTAFVRASMQAQTAANYILDCAEMQHLKRQPEEEKKEEKEQAAA
;
A
#
# COMPACT_ATOMS: atom_id res chain seq x y z
N MET A 1 -22.12 -21.02 -11.76
CA MET A 1 -21.38 -19.75 -11.60
C MET A 1 -22.26 -18.72 -10.92
N LYS A 2 -22.08 -18.51 -9.61
CA LYS A 2 -22.52 -17.29 -8.90
C LYS A 2 -21.48 -16.98 -7.83
N ARG A 3 -20.92 -15.77 -7.93
CA ARG A 3 -19.80 -15.22 -7.17
C ARG A 3 -20.37 -14.65 -5.87
N PHE A 4 -20.04 -15.22 -4.72
CA PHE A 4 -20.41 -14.66 -3.42
C PHE A 4 -19.38 -13.60 -3.02
N GLN A 5 -19.76 -12.33 -3.11
CA GLN A 5 -19.08 -11.22 -2.46
C GLN A 5 -19.50 -11.22 -0.98
N SER A 6 -18.52 -11.28 -0.08
CA SER A 6 -18.74 -11.14 1.36
C SER A 6 -18.51 -9.69 1.76
N ILE A 7 -19.59 -8.99 2.10
CA ILE A 7 -19.60 -7.66 2.72
C ILE A 7 -19.51 -7.89 4.24
N VAL A 8 -18.42 -7.48 4.87
CA VAL A 8 -18.30 -7.47 6.34
C VAL A 8 -18.85 -6.13 6.85
N LYS A 9 -20.07 -6.15 7.40
CA LYS A 9 -20.56 -5.11 8.32
C LYS A 9 -20.43 -5.64 9.74
N GLY A 10 -19.58 -4.98 10.55
CA GLY A 10 -19.56 -5.20 11.99
C GLY A 10 -20.77 -4.52 12.65
N ASN A 11 -21.31 -5.16 13.68
CA ASN A 11 -22.09 -4.51 14.72
C ASN A 11 -22.02 -5.32 16.01
N GLU A 12 -21.99 -4.57 17.11
CA GLU A 12 -21.71 -4.92 18.49
C GLU A 12 -22.86 -5.70 19.17
N ASP A 13 -22.43 -6.57 20.09
CA ASP A 13 -23.10 -7.17 21.26
C ASP A 13 -24.57 -6.81 21.53
N GLN A 14 -25.46 -7.80 21.41
CA GLN A 14 -26.58 -8.05 22.33
C GLN A 14 -26.93 -9.55 22.39
N ASP A 15 -26.76 -10.15 23.57
CA ASP A 15 -27.19 -11.51 23.91
C ASP A 15 -28.72 -11.61 23.98
N LYS A 16 -29.30 -12.54 23.20
CA LYS A 16 -30.55 -13.23 23.51
C LYS A 16 -30.50 -14.67 22.97
N ILE A 17 -30.68 -15.63 23.87
CA ILE A 17 -30.75 -17.07 23.59
C ILE A 17 -32.23 -17.45 23.41
N GLU A 18 -32.58 -18.01 22.26
CA GLU A 18 -33.75 -18.90 22.11
C GLU A 18 -33.33 -20.10 21.23
N GLU A 19 -33.71 -21.30 21.68
CA GLU A 19 -33.29 -22.61 21.16
C GLU A 19 -33.96 -22.98 19.83
N GLY A 20 -33.18 -23.59 18.91
CA GLY A 20 -33.74 -24.30 17.75
C GLY A 20 -32.75 -24.50 16.59
N GLU A 21 -32.24 -25.74 16.47
CA GLU A 21 -31.76 -26.42 15.26
C GLU A 21 -30.42 -26.05 14.55
N GLU A 22 -29.73 -27.14 14.16
CA GLU A 22 -28.57 -27.28 13.28
C GLU A 22 -27.23 -26.62 13.68
N THR A 23 -26.35 -27.42 14.27
CA THR A 23 -24.93 -27.12 14.51
C THR A 23 -24.14 -26.97 13.21
N LYS A 24 -24.23 -25.82 12.54
CA LYS A 24 -23.19 -25.38 11.60
C LYS A 24 -21.94 -25.05 12.39
N SER A 25 -21.00 -26.01 12.45
CA SER A 25 -19.66 -25.81 12.99
C SER A 25 -18.99 -24.64 12.27
N SER A 26 -19.01 -23.47 12.91
CA SER A 26 -18.29 -22.28 12.45
C SER A 26 -16.81 -22.50 12.77
N TYR A 27 -16.04 -22.90 11.76
CA TYR A 27 -14.59 -22.95 11.86
C TYR A 27 -14.07 -21.51 12.07
N LYS A 28 -13.77 -21.16 13.33
CA LYS A 28 -13.04 -19.93 13.64
C LYS A 28 -11.61 -20.08 13.13
N SER A 29 -11.31 -19.45 12.00
CA SER A 29 -9.93 -19.31 11.52
C SER A 29 -9.11 -18.58 12.59
N LYS A 30 -8.06 -19.24 13.09
CA LYS A 30 -7.10 -18.63 14.02
C LYS A 30 -5.90 -18.14 13.20
N PHE A 31 -5.64 -16.83 13.23
CA PHE A 31 -4.45 -16.24 12.64
C PHE A 31 -3.31 -16.27 13.66
N TYR A 32 -2.14 -16.75 13.25
CA TYR A 32 -0.91 -16.75 14.04
C TYR A 32 0.09 -15.76 13.45
N LEU A 33 0.71 -14.94 14.30
CA LEU A 33 1.84 -14.11 13.91
C LEU A 33 3.11 -14.94 14.01
N THR A 34 3.75 -15.19 12.88
CA THR A 34 5.01 -15.93 12.79
C THR A 34 6.16 -15.00 12.46
N TYR A 35 7.28 -15.18 13.14
CA TYR A 35 8.51 -14.45 12.89
C TYR A 35 9.48 -15.32 12.11
N TYR A 36 10.18 -14.72 11.15
CA TYR A 36 11.23 -15.35 10.37
C TYR A 36 12.50 -14.52 10.49
N ASN A 37 13.62 -15.19 10.69
CA ASN A 37 14.93 -14.55 10.60
C ASN A 37 15.37 -14.58 9.15
N VAL A 38 15.61 -13.40 8.56
CA VAL A 38 16.10 -13.25 7.20
C VAL A 38 17.45 -12.55 7.23
N PHE A 39 18.34 -12.94 6.32
CA PHE A 39 19.66 -12.35 6.17
C PHE A 39 19.75 -11.76 4.76
N ASN A 40 20.27 -10.54 4.64
CA ASN A 40 20.57 -9.98 3.34
C ASN A 40 21.69 -10.81 2.69
N VAL A 41 21.66 -10.95 1.36
CA VAL A 41 22.67 -11.73 0.63
C VAL A 41 24.10 -11.27 0.93
N SER A 42 24.31 -9.97 1.18
CA SER A 42 25.64 -9.42 1.58
C SER A 42 26.15 -9.93 2.93
N GLN A 43 25.29 -10.53 3.76
CA GLN A 43 25.64 -11.08 5.08
C GLN A 43 25.93 -12.59 5.01
N CYS A 44 25.85 -13.20 3.83
CA CYS A 44 26.00 -14.64 3.65
C CYS A 44 27.26 -14.96 2.84
N GLU A 45 27.95 -16.03 3.22
CA GLU A 45 29.10 -16.58 2.48
C GLU A 45 28.70 -17.88 1.77
N GLY A 46 29.42 -18.25 0.69
CA GLY A 46 29.24 -19.52 0.00
C GLY A 46 27.94 -19.65 -0.82
N LEU A 47 27.19 -18.56 -1.01
CA LEU A 47 26.04 -18.54 -1.92
C LEU A 47 26.49 -18.50 -3.38
N ASP A 48 25.65 -19.06 -4.25
CA ASP A 48 25.84 -18.97 -5.71
C ASP A 48 25.91 -17.50 -6.15
N SER A 49 26.79 -17.19 -7.10
CA SER A 49 26.96 -15.85 -7.65
C SER A 49 25.66 -15.22 -8.16
N ASN A 50 24.68 -16.04 -8.57
CA ASN A 50 23.37 -15.61 -9.03
C ASN A 50 22.57 -14.84 -7.97
N PHE A 51 22.79 -15.10 -6.67
CA PHE A 51 22.15 -14.34 -5.59
C PHE A 51 22.68 -12.92 -5.44
N PHE A 52 23.91 -12.66 -5.91
CA PHE A 52 24.56 -11.35 -5.82
C PHE A 52 24.35 -10.50 -7.07
N VAL A 53 23.66 -11.03 -8.09
CA VAL A 53 23.36 -10.26 -9.30
C VAL A 53 22.40 -9.14 -8.89
N PRO A 54 22.81 -7.86 -8.97
CA PRO A 54 21.90 -6.77 -8.67
C PRO A 54 20.72 -6.87 -9.64
N TYR A 55 19.51 -6.65 -9.12
CA TYR A 55 18.32 -6.60 -9.95
C TYR A 55 18.58 -5.66 -11.13
N LYS A 56 18.66 -6.24 -12.34
CA LYS A 56 18.77 -5.45 -13.56
C LYS A 56 17.38 -4.90 -13.81
N VAL A 57 17.21 -3.66 -13.42
CA VAL A 57 16.14 -2.83 -13.93
C VAL A 57 16.20 -2.92 -15.47
N GLU A 58 15.15 -3.45 -16.10
CA GLU A 58 15.12 -3.62 -17.56
C GLU A 58 15.40 -2.29 -18.27
N SER A 59 15.95 -2.34 -19.49
CA SER A 59 16.36 -1.14 -20.24
C SER A 59 15.22 -0.14 -20.52
N ASN A 60 13.97 -0.50 -20.23
CA ASN A 60 12.77 0.28 -20.45
C ASN A 60 12.15 0.83 -19.16
N PHE A 61 12.89 0.83 -18.05
CA PHE A 61 12.38 1.38 -16.80
C PHE A 61 12.64 2.88 -16.71
N TRP A 62 11.59 3.65 -16.96
CA TRP A 62 11.63 5.10 -16.93
C TRP A 62 10.80 5.58 -15.74
N PRO A 63 11.43 5.96 -14.60
CA PRO A 63 10.69 6.22 -13.36
C PRO A 63 9.60 7.27 -13.45
N ILE A 64 9.85 8.29 -14.26
CA ILE A 64 8.94 9.41 -14.47
C ILE A 64 7.76 8.96 -15.33
N ASP A 65 8.00 8.20 -16.40
CA ASP A 65 6.95 7.73 -17.29
C ASP A 65 6.03 6.74 -16.56
N ASN A 66 6.60 5.80 -15.78
CA ASN A 66 5.82 4.91 -14.92
C ASN A 66 4.93 5.69 -13.94
N ALA A 67 5.45 6.76 -13.34
CA ALA A 67 4.68 7.57 -12.39
C ALA A 67 3.59 8.41 -13.07
N GLU A 68 3.87 8.96 -14.26
CA GLU A 68 2.87 9.64 -15.09
C GLU A 68 1.75 8.68 -15.49
N ASP A 69 2.09 7.50 -16.00
CA ASP A 69 1.13 6.50 -16.44
C ASP A 69 0.23 6.03 -15.30
N ILE A 70 0.80 5.82 -14.10
CA ILE A 70 0.00 5.53 -12.90
C ILE A 70 -0.92 6.70 -12.58
N MET A 71 -0.39 7.92 -12.53
CA MET A 71 -1.18 9.10 -12.19
C MET A 71 -2.34 9.30 -13.18
N SER A 72 -2.12 9.12 -14.48
CA SER A 72 -3.15 9.28 -15.51
C SER A 72 -4.15 8.13 -15.55
N SER A 73 -3.72 6.92 -15.21
CA SER A 73 -4.54 5.70 -15.40
C SER A 73 -5.18 5.19 -14.11
N CYS A 74 -4.77 5.67 -12.93
CA CYS A 74 -5.34 5.22 -11.65
C CYS A 74 -6.83 5.56 -11.46
N GLY A 75 -7.40 6.43 -12.29
CA GLY A 75 -8.82 6.79 -12.26
C GLY A 75 -9.19 7.85 -11.22
N ALA A 76 -8.22 8.42 -10.50
CA ALA A 76 -8.46 9.52 -9.59
C ALA A 76 -8.74 10.83 -10.35
N ASN A 77 -9.72 11.61 -9.89
CA ASN A 77 -9.97 12.96 -10.39
C ASN A 77 -8.96 13.94 -9.77
N ILE A 78 -7.89 14.26 -10.50
CA ILE A 78 -6.79 15.11 -10.03
C ILE A 78 -6.86 16.48 -10.71
N ASN A 79 -6.99 17.53 -9.90
CA ASN A 79 -7.06 18.91 -10.37
C ASN A 79 -5.82 19.70 -9.93
N PHE A 80 -5.24 20.46 -10.86
CA PHE A 80 -4.09 21.32 -10.62
C PHE A 80 -4.52 22.80 -10.62
N SER A 81 -4.10 23.54 -9.59
CA SER A 81 -4.33 24.98 -9.50
C SER A 81 -3.15 25.68 -8.81
N ASP A 82 -3.01 26.99 -9.02
CA ASP A 82 -1.99 27.77 -8.29
C ASP A 82 -2.44 27.91 -6.82
N GLN A 83 -1.91 27.05 -5.94
CA GLN A 83 -2.22 26.99 -4.50
C GLN A 83 -1.03 26.40 -3.72
N ASP A 84 -1.03 26.53 -2.39
CA ASP A 84 0.07 26.02 -1.54
C ASP A 84 -0.23 24.67 -0.87
N LYS A 85 -1.44 24.13 -1.06
CA LYS A 85 -1.89 22.92 -0.38
C LYS A 85 -2.25 21.82 -1.35
N ALA A 86 -1.80 20.61 -1.03
CA ALA A 86 -2.28 19.35 -1.61
C ALA A 86 -3.30 18.74 -0.66
N PHE A 87 -4.39 18.18 -1.20
CA PHE A 87 -5.35 17.40 -0.40
C PHE A 87 -6.27 16.56 -1.28
N TYR A 88 -6.69 15.41 -0.74
CA TYR A 88 -7.86 14.68 -1.17
C TYR A 88 -9.12 15.16 -0.43
N SER A 89 -10.25 15.26 -1.13
CA SER A 89 -11.57 15.62 -0.57
C SER A 89 -12.50 14.39 -0.56
N PRO A 90 -12.67 13.69 0.59
CA PRO A 90 -13.49 12.48 0.64
C PRO A 90 -14.97 12.68 0.29
N ILE A 91 -15.54 13.86 0.58
CA ILE A 91 -16.96 14.17 0.31
C ILE A 91 -17.20 14.39 -1.18
N ARG A 92 -16.25 15.05 -1.85
CA ARG A 92 -16.38 15.45 -3.27
C ARG A 92 -15.62 14.52 -4.21
N ASP A 93 -14.96 13.50 -3.66
CA ASP A 93 -14.12 12.52 -4.35
C ASP A 93 -13.20 13.11 -5.44
N PHE A 94 -12.36 14.07 -5.06
CA PHE A 94 -11.31 14.59 -5.95
C PHE A 94 -10.06 14.97 -5.17
N ILE A 95 -8.94 15.03 -5.90
CA ILE A 95 -7.64 15.46 -5.43
C ILE A 95 -7.35 16.86 -5.96
N SER A 96 -6.89 17.73 -5.08
CA SER A 96 -6.44 19.09 -5.39
C SER A 96 -4.94 19.18 -5.17
N LEU A 97 -4.18 19.61 -6.18
CA LEU A 97 -2.73 19.75 -6.11
C LEU A 97 -2.27 21.15 -6.53
N PRO A 98 -1.15 21.65 -5.97
CA PRO A 98 -0.40 22.74 -6.56
C PRO A 98 0.05 22.40 -7.99
N GLN A 99 0.31 23.41 -8.80
CA GLN A 99 0.92 23.20 -10.11
C GLN A 99 2.29 22.52 -9.97
N ARG A 100 2.64 21.62 -10.90
CA ARG A 100 3.93 20.90 -10.90
C ARG A 100 5.14 21.85 -10.77
N LYS A 101 5.07 23.03 -11.40
CA LYS A 101 6.10 24.09 -11.33
C LYS A 101 6.34 24.66 -9.92
N GLN A 102 5.39 24.48 -8.99
CA GLN A 102 5.51 24.96 -7.60
C GLN A 102 6.30 24.00 -6.70
N PHE A 103 6.54 22.77 -7.16
CA PHE A 103 7.33 21.79 -6.41
C PHE A 103 8.82 22.01 -6.63
N LYS A 104 9.61 21.87 -5.56
CA LYS A 104 11.07 22.06 -5.59
C LYS A 104 11.79 21.04 -6.48
N ASN A 105 11.25 19.83 -6.54
CA ASN A 105 11.81 18.74 -7.34
C ASN A 105 10.70 17.75 -7.70
N ILE A 106 11.00 16.90 -8.68
CA ILE A 106 10.04 15.96 -9.24
C ILE A 106 9.66 14.82 -8.28
N THR A 107 10.61 14.37 -7.46
CA THR A 107 10.36 13.38 -6.41
C THR A 107 9.29 13.85 -5.44
N GLY A 108 9.39 15.10 -4.97
CA GLY A 108 8.42 15.69 -4.05
C GLY A 108 7.04 15.83 -4.69
N PHE A 109 6.98 16.13 -5.99
CA PHE A 109 5.73 16.15 -6.74
C PHE A 109 5.04 14.79 -6.74
N TYR A 110 5.70 13.72 -7.20
CA TYR A 110 5.06 12.39 -7.24
C TYR A 110 4.81 11.80 -5.85
N HIS A 111 5.67 12.08 -4.88
CA HIS A 111 5.41 11.70 -3.50
C HIS A 111 4.10 12.31 -2.99
N THR A 112 3.89 13.61 -3.21
CA THR A 112 2.65 14.30 -2.84
C THR A 112 1.45 13.79 -3.65
N VAL A 113 1.60 13.57 -4.96
CA VAL A 113 0.53 12.97 -5.79
C VAL A 113 0.11 11.63 -5.20
N PHE A 114 1.04 10.70 -4.98
CA PHE A 114 0.70 9.37 -4.51
C PHE A 114 0.29 9.32 -3.04
N HIS A 115 0.65 10.33 -2.24
CA HIS A 115 0.08 10.51 -0.90
C HIS A 115 -1.42 10.79 -0.98
N GLU A 116 -1.82 11.77 -1.79
CA GLU A 116 -3.24 12.10 -1.96
C GLU A 116 -4.02 10.99 -2.67
N VAL A 117 -3.39 10.28 -3.63
CA VAL A 117 -3.98 9.08 -4.23
C VAL A 117 -4.12 7.96 -3.20
N GLY A 118 -3.16 7.83 -2.28
CA GLY A 118 -3.22 6.94 -1.12
C GLY A 118 -4.48 7.17 -0.31
N HIS A 119 -4.78 8.42 0.06
CA HIS A 119 -6.03 8.80 0.71
C HIS A 119 -7.26 8.53 -0.16
N TRP A 120 -7.19 8.86 -1.45
CA TRP A 120 -8.26 8.60 -2.41
C TRP A 120 -8.67 7.13 -2.40
N THR A 121 -7.73 6.17 -2.37
CA THR A 121 -8.09 4.74 -2.30
C THR A 121 -8.96 4.37 -1.09
N GLY A 122 -8.95 5.16 -0.01
CA GLY A 122 -9.71 4.91 1.21
C GLY A 122 -11.20 5.21 1.12
N HIS A 123 -11.70 5.80 0.04
CA HIS A 123 -13.12 6.14 -0.12
C HIS A 123 -14.05 4.92 0.05
N PRO A 124 -15.31 5.12 0.51
CA PRO A 124 -16.27 4.03 0.73
C PRO A 124 -16.52 3.11 -0.47
N GLU A 125 -16.42 3.64 -1.70
CA GLU A 125 -16.60 2.87 -2.93
C GLU A 125 -15.35 2.09 -3.36
N ARG A 126 -14.23 2.25 -2.65
CA ARG A 126 -12.93 1.64 -2.96
C ARG A 126 -12.49 0.70 -1.82
N LEU A 127 -11.51 1.09 -1.01
CA LEU A 127 -11.03 0.28 0.11
C LEU A 127 -11.78 0.54 1.42
N ASN A 128 -12.74 1.47 1.42
CA ASN A 128 -13.64 1.74 2.54
C ASN A 128 -12.92 1.88 3.89
N ARG A 129 -11.87 2.71 3.91
CA ARG A 129 -11.14 3.07 5.13
C ARG A 129 -11.84 4.24 5.83
N LYS A 130 -11.58 4.39 7.12
CA LYS A 130 -12.11 5.52 7.90
C LYS A 130 -11.31 6.78 7.54
N LEU A 131 -11.87 7.60 6.66
CA LEU A 131 -11.27 8.87 6.24
C LEU A 131 -11.77 10.07 7.04
N PHE A 132 -12.97 9.99 7.59
CA PHE A 132 -13.59 11.05 8.39
C PHE A 132 -13.08 11.02 9.83
N ASN A 133 -11.85 11.48 10.02
CA ASN A 133 -11.19 11.51 11.32
C ASN A 133 -10.88 12.96 11.69
N MET A 134 -10.97 13.26 12.98
CA MET A 134 -10.57 14.58 13.48
C MET A 134 -9.04 14.65 13.57
N PHE A 135 -8.48 15.80 13.15
CA PHE A 135 -7.04 16.03 13.21
C PHE A 135 -6.48 15.75 14.61
N GLY A 136 -5.32 15.09 14.67
CA GLY A 136 -4.67 14.70 15.94
C GLY A 136 -5.28 13.48 16.65
N THR A 137 -6.33 12.86 16.10
CA THR A 137 -6.84 11.59 16.63
C THR A 137 -5.97 10.39 16.20
N PRO A 138 -6.02 9.27 16.94
CA PRO A 138 -5.33 8.04 16.54
C PRO A 138 -5.78 7.50 15.18
N ASP A 139 -7.07 7.61 14.84
CA ASP A 139 -7.59 7.20 13.53
C ASP A 139 -7.01 8.07 12.40
N TYR A 140 -6.96 9.39 12.61
CA TYR A 140 -6.35 10.33 11.66
C TYR A 140 -4.88 9.98 11.42
N ALA A 141 -4.10 9.79 12.48
CA ALA A 141 -2.69 9.43 12.38
C ALA A 141 -2.44 8.07 11.70
N ARG A 142 -3.34 7.08 11.88
CA ARG A 142 -3.27 5.80 11.17
C ARG A 142 -3.48 5.96 9.66
N GLU A 143 -4.44 6.78 9.26
CA GLU A 143 -4.72 7.03 7.84
C GLU A 143 -3.58 7.82 7.17
N GLU A 144 -3.02 8.83 7.83
CA GLU A 144 -1.84 9.55 7.33
C GLU A 144 -0.63 8.62 7.18
N LEU A 145 -0.38 7.73 8.16
CA LEU A 145 0.69 6.74 8.06
C LEU A 145 0.45 5.77 6.90
N THR A 146 -0.80 5.37 6.68
CA THR A 146 -1.20 4.50 5.57
C THR A 146 -0.95 5.17 4.22
N ALA A 147 -1.35 6.44 4.08
CA ALA A 147 -1.16 7.22 2.87
C ALA A 147 0.33 7.44 2.57
N GLU A 148 1.12 7.86 3.56
CA GLU A 148 2.57 8.07 3.40
C GLU A 148 3.29 6.77 3.02
N MET A 149 3.00 5.65 3.70
CA MET A 149 3.63 4.38 3.33
C MET A 149 3.23 3.92 1.93
N SER A 150 1.97 4.14 1.54
CA SER A 150 1.50 3.80 0.19
C SER A 150 2.20 4.63 -0.89
N SER A 151 2.42 5.93 -0.64
CA SER A 151 3.10 6.82 -1.58
C SER A 151 4.56 6.41 -1.77
N VAL A 152 5.25 6.05 -0.68
CA VAL A 152 6.62 5.54 -0.71
C VAL A 152 6.69 4.21 -1.46
N PHE A 153 5.74 3.30 -1.26
CA PHE A 153 5.68 2.02 -1.99
C PHE A 153 5.51 2.25 -3.49
N VAL A 154 4.52 3.06 -3.89
CA VAL A 154 4.29 3.35 -5.32
C VAL A 154 5.49 4.06 -5.95
N CYS A 155 6.06 5.07 -5.28
CA CYS A 155 7.26 5.75 -5.76
C CYS A 155 8.44 4.77 -5.92
N SER A 156 8.67 3.91 -4.93
CA SER A 156 9.78 2.96 -4.95
C SER A 156 9.63 1.95 -6.10
N LEU A 157 8.41 1.50 -6.39
CA LEU A 157 8.12 0.62 -7.53
C LEU A 157 8.29 1.32 -8.89
N CYS A 158 8.07 2.64 -8.94
CA CYS A 158 8.46 3.45 -10.09
C CYS A 158 9.98 3.67 -10.15
N GLY A 159 10.74 3.39 -9.08
CA GLY A 159 12.16 3.73 -8.97
C GLY A 159 12.44 5.18 -8.63
N ILE A 160 11.49 5.86 -8.02
CA ILE A 160 11.63 7.21 -7.48
C ILE A 160 12.12 7.10 -6.03
N ASP A 161 13.34 7.55 -5.78
CA ASP A 161 13.93 7.62 -4.43
C ASP A 161 13.31 8.77 -3.62
N VAL A 162 12.39 8.43 -2.71
CA VAL A 162 11.72 9.40 -1.83
C VAL A 162 12.60 9.67 -0.61
N LYS A 163 13.09 10.91 -0.49
CA LYS A 163 13.79 11.38 0.69
C LYS A 163 12.84 12.14 1.61
N LEU A 164 12.41 11.49 2.68
CA LEU A 164 11.61 12.08 3.75
C LEU A 164 12.46 13.04 4.60
N LYS A 165 12.82 14.20 4.03
CA LYS A 165 13.45 15.31 4.76
C LYS A 165 12.35 16.32 5.05
N ASN A 166 11.97 16.47 6.34
CA ASN A 166 10.99 17.42 6.92
C ASN A 166 9.65 16.84 7.42
N SER A 167 9.57 15.54 7.73
CA SER A 167 8.34 14.92 8.27
C SER A 167 8.18 15.03 9.80
N ALA A 168 8.93 15.88 10.50
CA ALA A 168 9.02 15.85 11.98
C ALA A 168 7.66 15.91 12.70
N ALA A 169 6.76 16.81 12.30
CA ALA A 169 5.43 16.93 12.90
C ALA A 169 4.54 15.70 12.63
N TYR A 170 4.69 15.05 11.46
CA TYR A 170 3.97 13.84 11.10
C TYR A 170 4.52 12.61 11.83
N ILE A 171 5.85 12.53 11.94
CA ILE A 171 6.56 11.49 12.69
C ILE A 171 6.17 11.54 14.17
N ASP A 172 6.07 12.73 14.77
CA ASP A 172 5.68 12.85 16.19
C ASP A 172 4.25 12.33 16.43
N ASN A 173 3.32 12.65 15.52
CA ASN A 173 1.94 12.15 15.60
C ASN A 173 1.88 10.63 15.40
N TRP A 174 2.61 10.07 14.42
CA TRP A 174 2.70 8.62 14.20
C TRP A 174 3.36 7.89 15.37
N LEU A 175 4.42 8.46 15.94
CA LEU A 175 5.11 7.90 17.10
C LEU A 175 4.17 7.79 18.31
N SER A 176 3.30 8.79 18.51
CA SER A 176 2.30 8.72 19.59
C SER A 176 1.35 7.54 19.41
N VAL A 177 0.88 7.28 18.19
CA VAL A 177 -0.01 6.16 17.88
C VAL A 177 0.71 4.82 18.01
N ILE A 178 1.92 4.70 17.48
CA ILE A 178 2.70 3.46 17.51
C ILE A 178 3.11 3.10 18.95
N ARG A 179 3.39 4.09 19.80
CA ARG A 179 3.67 3.87 21.23
C ARG A 179 2.47 3.30 21.97
N ASN A 180 1.27 3.76 21.62
CA ASN A 180 0.02 3.34 22.28
C ASN A 180 -0.54 2.02 21.72
N ASP A 181 -0.29 1.71 20.45
CA ASP A 181 -0.68 0.46 19.80
C ASP A 181 0.50 -0.12 19.00
N LYS A 182 1.16 -1.14 19.58
CA LYS A 182 2.30 -1.84 18.96
C LYS A 182 1.96 -2.52 17.63
N THR A 183 0.67 -2.77 17.38
CA THR A 183 0.18 -3.38 16.14
C THR A 183 -0.26 -2.34 15.10
N ALA A 184 -0.32 -1.05 15.44
CA ALA A 184 -0.74 0.02 14.54
C ALA A 184 0.18 0.13 13.31
N PHE A 185 1.48 0.02 13.49
CA PHE A 185 2.44 0.06 12.38
C PHE A 185 2.19 -1.09 11.40
N VAL A 186 2.09 -2.32 11.89
CA VAL A 186 1.84 -3.50 11.03
C VAL A 186 0.53 -3.36 10.27
N ARG A 187 -0.55 -2.92 10.94
CA ARG A 187 -1.85 -2.70 10.28
C ARG A 187 -1.78 -1.60 9.22
N ALA A 188 -1.13 -0.48 9.52
CA ALA A 188 -0.94 0.62 8.55
C ALA A 188 -0.12 0.14 7.35
N SER A 189 0.96 -0.63 7.56
CA SER A 189 1.74 -1.23 6.48
C SER A 189 0.92 -2.16 5.59
N MET A 190 0.07 -3.00 6.18
CA MET A 190 -0.83 -3.89 5.41
C MET A 190 -1.85 -3.09 4.58
N GLN A 191 -2.43 -2.04 5.18
CA GLN A 191 -3.36 -1.16 4.48
C GLN A 191 -2.66 -0.36 3.37
N ALA A 192 -1.44 0.11 3.62
CA ALA A 192 -0.61 0.81 2.64
C ALA A 192 -0.25 -0.08 1.45
N GLN A 193 0.12 -1.34 1.70
CA GLN A 193 0.36 -2.31 0.64
C GLN A 193 -0.92 -2.59 -0.16
N THR A 194 -2.07 -2.69 0.51
CA THR A 194 -3.37 -2.86 -0.16
C THR A 194 -3.72 -1.65 -1.03
N ALA A 195 -3.47 -0.43 -0.54
CA ALA A 195 -3.65 0.80 -1.29
C ALA A 195 -2.71 0.89 -2.50
N ALA A 196 -1.41 0.63 -2.33
CA ALA A 196 -0.45 0.60 -3.41
C ALA A 196 -0.82 -0.43 -4.48
N ASN A 197 -1.24 -1.64 -4.07
CA ASN A 197 -1.70 -2.66 -5.00
C ASN A 197 -2.93 -2.21 -5.79
N TYR A 198 -3.91 -1.58 -5.12
CA TYR A 198 -5.10 -1.04 -5.75
C TYR A 198 -4.76 0.01 -6.81
N ILE A 199 -3.85 0.95 -6.49
CA ILE A 199 -3.39 1.99 -7.42
C ILE A 199 -2.77 1.36 -8.67
N LEU A 200 -1.87 0.39 -8.48
CA LEU A 200 -1.21 -0.30 -9.59
C LEU A 200 -2.16 -1.16 -10.42
N ASP A 201 -3.17 -1.78 -9.78
CA ASP A 201 -4.20 -2.55 -10.49
C ASP A 201 -5.09 -1.66 -11.35
N CYS A 202 -5.49 -0.50 -10.83
CA CYS A 202 -6.25 0.49 -11.61
C CYS A 202 -5.45 1.01 -12.80
N ALA A 203 -4.13 1.16 -12.66
CA ALA A 203 -3.26 1.62 -13.73
C ALA A 203 -2.79 0.51 -14.69
N GLU A 204 -3.24 -0.73 -14.53
CA GLU A 204 -2.76 -1.90 -15.31
C GLU A 204 -1.23 -2.14 -15.21
N MET A 205 -0.60 -1.62 -14.14
CA MET A 205 0.84 -1.65 -13.90
C MET A 205 1.30 -2.89 -13.14
N GLN A 206 0.73 -4.05 -13.46
CA GLN A 206 1.04 -5.31 -12.76
C GLN A 206 2.49 -5.74 -12.95
N HIS A 207 3.14 -5.34 -14.04
CA HIS A 207 4.55 -5.63 -14.31
C HIS A 207 5.50 -4.95 -13.31
N LEU A 208 5.06 -3.86 -12.66
CA LEU A 208 5.83 -3.23 -11.58
C LEU A 208 5.71 -3.99 -10.26
N LYS A 209 4.68 -4.82 -10.09
CA LYS A 209 4.58 -5.70 -8.92
C LYS A 209 5.61 -6.81 -9.07
N ARG A 210 6.33 -7.10 -7.99
CA ARG A 210 7.24 -8.25 -7.95
C ARG A 210 6.45 -9.52 -8.26
N GLN A 211 6.68 -10.12 -9.42
CA GLN A 211 6.19 -11.46 -9.69
C GLN A 211 7.03 -12.46 -8.88
N PRO A 212 6.42 -13.44 -8.20
CA PRO A 212 7.19 -14.56 -7.68
C PRO A 212 7.87 -15.25 -8.87
N GLU A 213 9.17 -15.49 -8.77
CA GLU A 213 9.89 -16.29 -9.76
C GLU A 213 9.19 -17.66 -9.84
N GLU A 214 8.62 -17.98 -11.00
CA GLU A 214 8.21 -19.35 -11.27
C GLU A 214 9.47 -20.22 -11.21
N GLU A 215 9.55 -21.11 -10.22
CA GLU A 215 10.55 -22.17 -10.22
C GLU A 215 10.43 -22.92 -11.55
N LYS A 216 11.37 -22.68 -12.47
CA LYS A 216 11.60 -23.56 -13.59
C LYS A 216 11.98 -24.92 -13.01
N LYS A 217 11.01 -25.82 -12.91
CA LYS A 217 11.25 -27.25 -12.79
C LYS A 217 11.84 -27.72 -14.12
N GLU A 218 13.13 -27.46 -14.33
CA GLU A 218 13.86 -28.14 -15.39
C GLU A 218 14.04 -29.61 -15.00
N GLU A 219 13.53 -30.46 -15.88
CA GLU A 219 13.53 -31.91 -15.85
C GLU A 219 14.90 -32.49 -15.46
N LYS A 220 15.01 -33.04 -14.25
CA LYS A 220 15.95 -34.13 -13.95
C LYS A 220 15.28 -35.45 -14.28
N GLU A 221 14.96 -35.68 -15.55
CA GLU A 221 14.57 -36.99 -16.05
C GLU A 221 15.38 -37.32 -17.31
N GLN A 222 16.70 -37.40 -17.16
CA GLN A 222 17.63 -38.04 -18.11
C GLN A 222 19.02 -38.19 -17.48
N ALA A 223 19.11 -38.94 -16.38
CA ALA A 223 20.39 -39.46 -15.86
C ALA A 223 20.21 -40.82 -15.15
N ALA A 224 19.17 -41.57 -15.50
CA ALA A 224 18.90 -42.91 -14.97
C ALA A 224 18.38 -43.86 -16.06
N ALA A 225 18.97 -43.78 -17.26
CA ALA A 225 18.81 -44.79 -18.32
C ALA A 225 20.20 -45.29 -18.73
#